data_AF-R7QWW1-F1
#
_entry.id   AF-R7QWW1-F1
#
_cell.length_a   1.000
_cell.length_b   1.000
_cell.length_c   1.000
_cell.angle_alpha   90.00
_cell.angle_beta   90.00
_cell.angle_gamma   90.00
#
_symmetry.space_group_name_H-M   'P 1'
#
loop_
_entity.id
_entity.type
_entity.pdbx_description
1 polymer ?
#
loop_
_entity_poly.entity_id
_entity_poly.type
_entity_poly.pdbx_seq_one_letter_code
_entity_poly.pdbx_strand_id
1 'polypeptide(L)'
;MRELVDIRKEIDSVDADIVALYEKRMKLAEQVAEYKIGTGKKVLDKEREKSKLEKIAGLASTDFTRCGVTELFEQIMAMSRKRQYQMLREHGITDEMDFVPVESLPVEHKKIVFQGVEGAYAQVAMETFFGNDTENFHVESWRDAMEAIKNGEADYAVLPLENSSAGIVSQNYDLLMEYDNCIVGEQIIKIDHCLLGTKDAQLSDITQVYSHPQGLMQCAGFLEAHRGWESISTKNTAMAAKKIKEDAKKNQAAIASRLTADIYGLKLLKESVQDNPNNSTRFIIVSSKKMYVRDARKISICFEIPHESGSLYHALSHFIYNNLNMDHIESRPIQDRNWEYRFFIDFVGNLEDCAVKNALRGLKEETVKLKILGNY
;
A
#
# COMPACT_ATOMS: atom_id res chain seq x y z
N MET A 1 7.97 -25.58 48.42
CA MET A 1 7.97 -25.14 47.01
C MET A 1 7.13 -26.18 46.27
N ARG A 2 6.13 -25.78 45.48
CA ARG A 2 5.31 -26.77 44.75
C ARG A 2 6.15 -27.36 43.62
N GLU A 3 6.00 -28.66 43.38
CA GLU A 3 6.64 -29.33 42.25
C GLU A 3 6.07 -28.76 40.94
N LEU A 4 6.96 -28.52 39.96
CA LEU A 4 6.59 -27.90 38.68
C LEU A 4 5.49 -28.70 37.95
N VAL A 5 5.51 -30.03 38.10
CA VAL A 5 4.52 -30.92 37.47
C VAL A 5 3.12 -30.69 38.03
N ASP A 6 2.99 -30.50 39.35
CA ASP A 6 1.69 -30.28 39.97
C ASP A 6 1.13 -28.89 39.67
N ILE A 7 2.00 -27.88 39.55
CA ILE A 7 1.62 -26.54 39.08
C ILE A 7 1.07 -26.61 37.65
N ARG A 8 1.76 -27.33 36.74
CA ARG A 8 1.32 -27.47 35.35
C ARG A 8 -0.03 -28.17 35.22
N LYS A 9 -0.27 -29.24 36.00
CA LYS A 9 -1.58 -29.91 36.03
C LYS A 9 -2.72 -28.99 36.44
N GLU A 10 -2.46 -28.10 37.40
CA GLU A 10 -3.47 -27.12 37.81
C GLU A 10 -3.70 -26.06 36.73
N ILE A 11 -2.63 -25.60 36.05
CA ILE A 11 -2.76 -24.73 34.87
C ILE A 11 -3.63 -25.38 33.79
N ASP A 12 -3.36 -26.66 33.47
CA ASP A 12 -4.15 -27.39 32.46
C ASP A 12 -5.64 -27.46 32.84
N SER A 13 -5.95 -27.62 34.13
CA SER A 13 -7.33 -27.60 34.63
C SER A 13 -7.97 -26.22 34.49
N VAL A 14 -7.24 -25.16 34.81
CA VAL A 14 -7.72 -23.78 34.67
C VAL A 14 -7.94 -23.43 33.20
N ASP A 15 -7.04 -23.86 32.32
CA ASP A 15 -7.15 -23.62 30.88
C ASP A 15 -8.41 -24.29 30.29
N ALA A 16 -8.73 -25.51 30.74
CA ALA A 16 -9.98 -26.19 30.37
C ALA A 16 -11.22 -25.39 30.78
N ASP A 17 -11.23 -24.82 31.99
CA ASP A 17 -12.32 -23.97 32.47
C ASP A 17 -12.43 -22.66 31.67
N ILE A 18 -11.29 -22.03 31.33
CA ILE A 18 -11.26 -20.83 30.50
C ILE A 18 -11.88 -21.10 29.13
N VAL A 19 -11.53 -22.22 28.49
CA VAL A 19 -12.09 -22.61 27.18
C VAL A 19 -13.60 -22.81 27.28
N ALA A 20 -14.08 -23.56 28.28
CA ALA A 20 -15.51 -23.80 28.46
C ALA A 20 -16.30 -22.49 28.69
N LEU A 21 -15.74 -21.56 29.48
CA LEU A 21 -16.33 -20.25 29.71
C LEU A 21 -16.32 -19.36 28.46
N TYR A 22 -15.25 -19.42 27.67
CA TYR A 22 -15.13 -18.69 26.41
C TYR A 22 -16.21 -19.15 25.42
N GLU A 23 -16.37 -20.46 25.21
CA GLU A 23 -17.40 -21.00 24.30
C GLU A 23 -18.81 -20.62 24.74
N LYS A 24 -19.10 -20.72 26.05
CA LYS A 24 -20.38 -20.28 26.61
C LYS A 24 -20.63 -18.79 26.33
N ARG A 25 -19.60 -17.96 26.49
CA ARG A 25 -19.68 -16.52 26.19
C ARG A 25 -19.89 -16.24 24.71
N MET A 26 -19.29 -17.02 23.80
CA MET A 26 -19.52 -16.89 22.36
C MET A 26 -20.97 -17.22 21.98
N LYS A 27 -21.56 -18.28 22.53
CA LYS A 27 -22.99 -18.59 22.34
C LYS A 27 -23.91 -17.45 22.79
N LEU A 28 -23.59 -16.80 23.91
CA LEU A 28 -24.33 -15.60 24.34
C LEU A 28 -24.15 -14.42 23.38
N ALA A 29 -22.98 -14.28 22.76
CA ALA A 29 -22.75 -13.25 21.75
C ALA A 29 -23.57 -13.50 20.46
N GLU A 30 -23.78 -14.76 20.09
CA GLU A 30 -24.66 -15.14 18.97
C GLU A 30 -26.13 -14.76 19.25
N GLN A 31 -26.62 -15.04 20.46
CA GLN A 31 -27.97 -14.59 20.87
C GLN A 31 -28.12 -13.07 20.84
N VAL A 32 -27.07 -12.34 21.24
CA VAL A 32 -27.03 -10.87 21.11
C VAL A 32 -27.04 -10.45 19.63
N ALA A 33 -26.38 -11.20 18.75
CA ALA A 33 -26.42 -10.96 17.31
C ALA A 33 -27.84 -11.08 16.77
N GLU A 34 -28.53 -12.19 17.07
CA GLU A 34 -29.92 -12.44 16.64
C GLU A 34 -30.85 -11.32 17.08
N TYR A 35 -30.74 -10.89 18.34
CA TYR A 35 -31.50 -9.76 18.85
C TYR A 35 -31.19 -8.47 18.09
N LYS A 36 -29.92 -8.18 17.81
CA LYS A 36 -29.51 -6.97 17.08
C LYS A 36 -29.97 -7.01 15.62
N ILE A 37 -29.90 -8.16 14.96
CA ILE A 37 -30.41 -8.38 13.61
C ILE A 37 -31.92 -8.08 13.58
N GLY A 38 -32.69 -8.67 14.50
CA GLY A 38 -34.15 -8.45 14.57
C GLY A 38 -34.57 -7.02 14.93
N THR A 39 -33.71 -6.27 15.62
CA THR A 39 -33.99 -4.88 16.05
C THR A 39 -33.30 -3.81 15.21
N GLY A 40 -32.44 -4.19 14.25
CA GLY A 40 -31.62 -3.26 13.47
C GLY A 40 -30.54 -2.52 14.27
N LYS A 41 -30.21 -2.97 15.50
CA LYS A 41 -29.19 -2.33 16.33
C LYS A 41 -27.77 -2.63 15.82
N LYS A 42 -26.86 -1.67 15.98
CA LYS A 42 -25.45 -1.84 15.62
C LYS A 42 -24.75 -2.91 16.47
N VAL A 43 -23.80 -3.60 15.85
CA VAL A 43 -22.95 -4.60 16.51
C VAL A 43 -22.01 -3.93 17.52
N LEU A 44 -21.31 -2.87 17.11
CA LEU A 44 -20.41 -2.12 18.00
C LEU A 44 -21.20 -1.09 18.83
N ASP A 45 -20.98 -1.13 20.14
CA ASP A 45 -21.49 -0.16 21.12
C ASP A 45 -20.30 0.25 22.02
N LYS A 46 -19.65 1.36 21.64
CA LYS A 46 -18.38 1.80 22.23
C LYS A 46 -18.52 2.10 23.73
N GLU A 47 -19.61 2.73 24.14
CA GLU A 47 -19.85 3.07 25.54
C GLU A 47 -20.07 1.83 26.40
N ARG A 48 -20.87 0.88 25.90
CA ARG A 48 -21.12 -0.37 26.62
C ARG A 48 -19.87 -1.23 26.76
N GLU A 49 -19.06 -1.31 25.71
CA GLU A 49 -17.81 -2.08 25.76
C GLU A 49 -16.81 -1.45 26.72
N LYS A 50 -16.62 -0.13 26.66
CA LYS A 50 -15.77 0.60 27.63
C LYS A 50 -16.21 0.36 29.07
N SER A 51 -17.50 0.51 29.36
CA SER A 51 -18.06 0.25 30.71
C SER A 51 -17.85 -1.19 31.17
N LYS A 52 -17.90 -2.17 30.25
CA LYS A 52 -17.60 -3.58 30.58
C LYS A 52 -16.13 -3.77 30.92
N LEU A 53 -15.21 -3.20 30.13
CA LEU A 53 -13.78 -3.30 30.37
C LEU A 53 -13.39 -2.69 31.72
N GLU A 54 -13.94 -1.51 32.06
CA GLU A 54 -13.74 -0.88 33.38
C GLU A 54 -14.20 -1.78 34.53
N LYS A 55 -15.38 -2.40 34.40
CA LYS A 55 -15.90 -3.33 35.42
C LYS A 55 -15.02 -4.56 35.59
N ILE A 56 -14.54 -5.12 34.48
CA ILE A 56 -13.70 -6.32 34.47
C ILE A 56 -12.31 -6.02 35.04
N ALA A 57 -11.72 -4.88 34.67
CA ALA A 57 -10.48 -4.39 35.27
C ALA A 57 -10.63 -4.25 36.79
N GLY A 58 -11.79 -3.79 37.27
CA GLY A 58 -12.11 -3.73 38.71
C GLY A 58 -12.12 -5.07 39.45
N LEU A 59 -12.22 -6.20 38.75
CA LEU A 59 -12.17 -7.55 39.35
C LEU A 59 -10.73 -8.02 39.60
N ALA A 60 -9.73 -7.40 38.96
CA ALA A 60 -8.33 -7.79 39.06
C ALA A 60 -7.60 -7.03 40.20
N SER A 61 -6.71 -7.75 40.89
CA SER A 61 -6.13 -7.31 42.16
C SER A 61 -4.88 -6.44 42.01
N THR A 62 -4.08 -6.66 40.96
CA THR A 62 -2.81 -5.95 40.71
C THR A 62 -2.86 -5.23 39.38
N ASP A 63 -2.08 -4.16 39.21
CA ASP A 63 -2.03 -3.41 37.95
C ASP A 63 -1.62 -4.28 36.76
N PHE A 64 -0.70 -5.22 36.97
CA PHE A 64 -0.32 -6.21 35.97
C PHE A 64 -1.53 -7.07 35.52
N THR A 65 -2.28 -7.63 36.48
CA THR A 65 -3.46 -8.44 36.17
C THR A 65 -4.63 -7.63 35.61
N ARG A 66 -4.77 -6.35 36.00
CA ARG A 66 -5.77 -5.44 35.41
C ARG A 66 -5.49 -5.20 33.94
N CYS A 67 -4.24 -4.91 33.60
CA CYS A 67 -3.81 -4.73 32.22
C CYS A 67 -4.07 -6.01 31.41
N GLY A 68 -3.56 -7.16 31.89
CA GLY A 68 -3.69 -8.43 31.17
C GLY A 68 -5.14 -8.91 30.98
N VAL A 69 -6.01 -8.74 31.99
CA VAL A 69 -7.43 -9.10 31.85
C VAL A 69 -8.15 -8.14 30.91
N THR A 70 -7.82 -6.84 30.93
CA THR A 70 -8.41 -5.86 30.01
C THR A 70 -8.10 -6.24 28.57
N GLU A 71 -6.82 -6.48 28.25
CA GLU A 71 -6.38 -6.90 26.92
C GLU A 71 -7.06 -8.21 26.49
N LEU A 72 -7.11 -9.21 27.38
CA LEU A 72 -7.79 -10.48 27.11
C LEU A 72 -9.26 -10.26 26.75
N PHE A 73 -9.97 -9.44 27.52
CA PHE A 73 -11.39 -9.21 27.27
C PHE A 73 -11.66 -8.33 26.05
N GLU A 74 -10.76 -7.41 25.70
CA GLU A 74 -10.81 -6.70 24.41
C GLU A 74 -10.75 -7.67 23.24
N GLN A 75 -9.83 -8.64 23.28
CA GLN A 75 -9.73 -9.70 22.26
C GLN A 75 -11.00 -10.56 22.20
N ILE A 76 -11.54 -10.97 23.35
CA ILE A 76 -12.78 -11.74 23.40
C ILE A 76 -13.97 -10.92 22.85
N MET A 77 -14.05 -9.61 23.12
CA MET A 77 -15.08 -8.73 22.56
C MET A 77 -14.92 -8.56 21.05
N ALA A 78 -13.70 -8.37 20.55
CA ALA A 78 -13.42 -8.31 19.12
C ALA A 78 -13.87 -9.59 18.41
N MET A 79 -13.61 -10.76 19.00
CA MET A 79 -14.10 -12.04 18.49
C MET A 79 -15.62 -12.15 18.47
N SER A 80 -16.27 -11.63 19.52
CA SER A 80 -17.74 -11.57 19.59
C SER A 80 -18.33 -10.70 18.48
N ARG A 81 -17.70 -9.55 18.17
CA ARG A 81 -18.12 -8.67 17.08
C ARG A 81 -17.95 -9.35 15.73
N LYS A 82 -16.80 -10.01 15.50
CA LYS A 82 -16.52 -10.76 14.26
C LYS A 82 -17.57 -11.83 14.00
N ARG A 83 -17.95 -12.61 15.02
CA ARG A 83 -19.03 -13.60 14.91
C ARG A 83 -20.39 -12.94 14.62
N GLN A 84 -20.72 -11.85 15.30
CA GLN A 84 -21.94 -11.08 15.02
C GLN A 84 -21.96 -10.59 13.57
N TYR A 85 -20.87 -9.99 13.05
CA TYR A 85 -20.80 -9.52 11.66
C TYR A 85 -20.97 -10.65 10.64
N GLN A 86 -20.43 -11.84 10.93
CA GLN A 86 -20.66 -13.03 10.12
C GLN A 86 -22.15 -13.40 10.08
N MET A 87 -22.83 -13.44 11.24
CA MET A 87 -24.26 -13.75 11.31
C MET A 87 -25.13 -12.71 10.58
N LEU A 88 -24.78 -11.42 10.67
CA LEU A 88 -25.49 -10.37 9.92
C LEU A 88 -25.43 -10.64 8.41
N ARG A 89 -24.29 -11.09 7.90
CA ARG A 89 -24.16 -11.46 6.48
C ARG A 89 -24.93 -12.71 6.10
N GLU A 90 -24.93 -13.73 6.94
CA GLU A 90 -25.74 -14.94 6.74
C GLU A 90 -27.24 -14.60 6.61
N HIS A 91 -27.68 -13.48 7.21
CA HIS A 91 -29.03 -12.92 7.08
C HIS A 91 -29.18 -11.89 5.94
N GLY A 92 -28.21 -11.80 5.02
CA GLY A 92 -28.25 -10.91 3.86
C GLY A 92 -27.93 -9.43 4.16
N ILE A 93 -27.50 -9.10 5.39
CA ILE A 93 -27.12 -7.73 5.77
C ILE A 93 -25.64 -7.52 5.44
N THR A 94 -25.38 -7.07 4.21
CA THR A 94 -24.05 -6.71 3.71
C THR A 94 -23.91 -5.21 3.51
N ASP A 95 -22.72 -4.68 3.76
CA ASP A 95 -22.39 -3.32 3.35
C ASP A 95 -22.22 -3.31 1.82
N GLU A 96 -22.89 -2.38 1.13
CA GLU A 96 -22.61 -2.11 -0.28
C GLU A 96 -21.20 -1.54 -0.41
N MET A 97 -20.44 -2.06 -1.38
CA MET A 97 -19.13 -1.55 -1.74
C MET A 97 -19.26 -0.81 -3.06
N ASP A 98 -18.66 0.38 -3.15
CA ASP A 98 -18.69 1.23 -4.34
C ASP A 98 -17.79 0.71 -5.49
N PHE A 99 -17.45 -0.59 -5.50
CA PHE A 99 -16.54 -1.21 -6.48
C PHE A 99 -17.28 -2.19 -7.38
N VAL A 100 -17.10 -2.05 -8.69
CA VAL A 100 -17.75 -2.90 -9.69
C VAL A 100 -16.80 -4.00 -10.16
N PRO A 101 -17.14 -5.29 -10.01
CA PRO A 101 -16.35 -6.38 -10.56
C PRO A 101 -16.47 -6.41 -12.09
N VAL A 102 -15.35 -6.63 -12.78
CA VAL A 102 -15.27 -6.83 -14.24
C VAL A 102 -14.50 -8.11 -14.58
N GLU A 103 -14.79 -8.69 -15.75
CA GLU A 103 -14.07 -9.88 -16.23
C GLU A 103 -12.64 -9.56 -16.69
N SER A 104 -12.43 -8.35 -17.22
CA SER A 104 -11.11 -7.84 -17.61
C SER A 104 -11.09 -6.31 -17.53
N LEU A 105 -9.90 -5.75 -17.35
CA LEU A 105 -9.74 -4.30 -17.44
C LEU A 105 -10.00 -3.82 -18.88
N PRO A 106 -10.84 -2.81 -19.08
CA PRO A 106 -11.07 -2.26 -20.42
C PRO A 106 -9.83 -1.46 -20.81
N VAL A 107 -9.04 -1.99 -21.74
CA VAL A 107 -7.79 -1.36 -22.22
C VAL A 107 -7.92 -0.81 -23.65
N GLU A 108 -8.87 -1.31 -24.44
CA GLU A 108 -9.06 -0.88 -25.82
C GLU A 108 -9.58 0.55 -25.92
N HIS A 109 -8.96 1.35 -26.80
CA HIS A 109 -9.29 2.77 -27.02
C HIS A 109 -9.24 3.63 -25.75
N LYS A 110 -8.33 3.31 -24.84
CA LYS A 110 -8.12 4.04 -23.59
C LYS A 110 -6.95 4.98 -23.66
N LYS A 111 -7.10 6.12 -23.01
CA LYS A 111 -6.04 7.12 -22.88
C LYS A 111 -5.29 6.94 -21.57
N ILE A 112 -3.98 6.79 -21.65
CA ILE A 112 -3.14 6.56 -20.47
C ILE A 112 -2.21 7.75 -20.27
N VAL A 113 -2.13 8.24 -19.04
CA VAL A 113 -1.21 9.32 -18.66
C VAL A 113 -0.10 8.80 -17.77
N PHE A 114 1.11 9.30 -17.95
CA PHE A 114 2.21 9.07 -17.03
C PHE A 114 2.99 10.36 -16.76
N GLN A 115 3.67 10.42 -15.63
CA GLN A 115 4.50 11.57 -15.31
C GLN A 115 5.89 11.44 -15.93
N GLY A 116 6.40 12.55 -16.49
CA GLY A 116 7.77 12.68 -16.96
C GLY A 116 7.85 13.06 -18.44
N VAL A 117 8.76 12.41 -19.16
CA VAL A 117 8.97 12.57 -20.60
C VAL A 117 9.17 11.19 -21.23
N GLU A 118 9.19 11.13 -22.56
CA GLU A 118 9.45 9.89 -23.29
C GLU A 118 10.72 9.16 -22.82
N GLY A 119 10.62 7.85 -22.59
CA GLY A 119 11.67 6.98 -22.06
C GLY A 119 11.74 6.89 -20.54
N ALA A 120 10.87 7.61 -19.81
CA ALA A 120 10.76 7.44 -18.36
C ALA A 120 10.34 6.01 -17.97
N TYR A 121 10.76 5.54 -16.79
CA TYR A 121 10.37 4.21 -16.31
C TYR A 121 8.85 4.03 -16.15
N ALA A 122 8.11 5.12 -15.94
CA ALA A 122 6.65 5.09 -15.93
C ALA A 122 6.07 4.72 -17.31
N GLN A 123 6.70 5.17 -18.40
CA GLN A 123 6.34 4.74 -19.76
C GLN A 123 6.64 3.25 -19.96
N VAL A 124 7.80 2.78 -19.50
CA VAL A 124 8.14 1.35 -19.56
C VAL A 124 7.10 0.51 -18.80
N ALA A 125 6.67 0.96 -17.62
CA ALA A 125 5.62 0.31 -16.84
C ALA A 125 4.28 0.29 -17.58
N MET A 126 3.91 1.42 -18.20
CA MET A 126 2.72 1.53 -19.03
C MET A 126 2.75 0.57 -20.21
N GLU A 127 3.81 0.59 -21.03
CA GLU A 127 3.95 -0.27 -22.21
C GLU A 127 3.98 -1.77 -21.83
N THR A 128 4.58 -2.11 -20.69
CA THR A 128 4.59 -3.50 -20.19
C THR A 128 3.19 -3.96 -19.76
N PHE A 129 2.39 -3.07 -19.17
CA PHE A 129 1.05 -3.40 -18.66
C PHE A 129 -0.02 -3.40 -19.76
N PHE A 130 -0.02 -2.37 -20.61
CA PHE A 130 -1.06 -2.14 -21.61
C PHE A 130 -0.68 -2.59 -23.03
N GLY A 131 0.61 -2.85 -23.28
CA GLY A 131 1.14 -3.05 -24.62
C GLY A 131 1.52 -1.75 -25.33
N ASN A 132 2.04 -1.88 -26.55
CA ASN A 132 2.63 -0.75 -27.31
C ASN A 132 1.61 0.06 -28.14
N ASP A 133 0.37 -0.42 -28.30
CA ASP A 133 -0.63 0.15 -29.21
C ASP A 133 -1.73 0.92 -28.45
N THR A 134 -1.31 1.75 -27.50
CA THR A 134 -2.23 2.52 -26.65
C THR A 134 -2.04 4.02 -26.79
N GLU A 135 -3.13 4.76 -26.88
CA GLU A 135 -3.11 6.23 -26.85
C GLU A 135 -2.60 6.68 -25.48
N ASN A 136 -1.49 7.42 -25.47
CA ASN A 136 -0.88 7.88 -24.24
C ASN A 136 -0.28 9.26 -24.37
N PHE A 137 -0.10 9.93 -23.23
CA PHE A 137 0.57 11.22 -23.13
C PHE A 137 1.28 11.37 -21.79
N HIS A 138 2.16 12.35 -21.70
CA HIS A 138 2.93 12.63 -20.49
C HIS A 138 2.65 14.02 -19.94
N VAL A 139 2.80 14.15 -18.62
CA VAL A 139 2.60 15.39 -17.86
C VAL A 139 3.79 15.67 -16.95
N GLU A 140 3.90 16.91 -16.47
CA GLU A 140 5.06 17.34 -15.69
C GLU A 140 5.10 16.75 -14.28
N SER A 141 3.95 16.66 -13.60
CA SER A 141 3.87 16.21 -12.21
C SER A 141 2.86 15.06 -12.00
N TRP A 142 3.02 14.33 -10.89
CA TRP A 142 2.06 13.27 -10.52
C TRP A 142 0.67 13.84 -10.20
N ARG A 143 0.61 15.09 -9.73
CA ARG A 143 -0.65 15.81 -9.52
C ARG A 143 -1.38 16.04 -10.84
N ASP A 144 -0.68 16.49 -11.87
CA ASP A 144 -1.27 16.70 -13.19
C ASP A 144 -1.83 15.39 -13.77
N ALA A 145 -1.17 14.25 -13.50
CA ALA A 145 -1.66 12.93 -13.93
C ALA A 145 -2.97 12.56 -13.21
N MET A 146 -3.07 12.87 -11.91
CA MET A 146 -4.31 12.66 -11.15
C MET A 146 -5.44 13.61 -11.59
N GLU A 147 -5.10 14.86 -11.95
CA GLU A 147 -6.06 15.83 -12.49
C GLU A 147 -6.57 15.42 -13.88
N ALA A 148 -5.70 14.91 -14.76
CA ALA A 148 -6.08 14.39 -16.07
C ALA A 148 -7.10 13.23 -15.96
N ILE A 149 -6.90 12.31 -15.00
CA ILE A 149 -7.91 11.27 -14.69
C ILE A 149 -9.22 11.90 -14.22
N LYS A 150 -9.13 12.83 -13.26
CA LYS A 150 -10.30 13.47 -12.64
C LYS A 150 -11.15 14.23 -13.66
N ASN A 151 -10.51 14.87 -14.64
CA ASN A 151 -11.16 15.64 -15.69
C ASN A 151 -11.65 14.76 -16.86
N GLY A 152 -11.31 13.47 -16.88
CA GLY A 152 -11.66 12.55 -17.96
C GLY A 152 -10.79 12.71 -19.22
N GLU A 153 -9.63 13.37 -19.11
CA GLU A 153 -8.64 13.49 -20.17
C GLU A 153 -7.86 12.18 -20.37
N ALA A 154 -7.72 11.40 -19.29
CA ALA A 154 -7.16 10.05 -19.28
C ALA A 154 -8.11 9.07 -18.56
N ASP A 155 -8.11 7.81 -19.00
CA ASP A 155 -8.82 6.72 -18.32
C ASP A 155 -7.96 6.08 -17.22
N TYR A 156 -6.63 6.08 -17.40
CA TYR A 156 -5.66 5.48 -16.50
C TYR A 156 -4.43 6.37 -16.30
N ALA A 157 -3.82 6.28 -15.12
CA ALA A 157 -2.50 6.85 -14.84
C ALA A 157 -1.55 5.80 -14.28
N VAL A 158 -0.28 5.92 -14.66
CA VAL A 158 0.80 5.05 -14.16
C VAL A 158 1.66 5.84 -13.18
N LEU A 159 1.65 5.44 -11.91
CA LEU A 159 2.33 6.14 -10.83
C LEU A 159 3.30 5.22 -10.09
N PRO A 160 4.53 5.64 -9.78
CA PRO A 160 5.43 4.86 -8.93
C PRO A 160 4.93 4.90 -7.48
N LEU A 161 4.84 3.75 -6.83
CA LEU A 161 4.41 3.65 -5.43
C LEU A 161 5.59 3.42 -4.48
N GLU A 162 6.53 2.56 -4.88
CA GLU A 162 7.66 2.15 -4.05
C GLU A 162 8.86 1.74 -4.92
N ASN A 163 10.07 2.02 -4.44
CA ASN A 163 11.31 1.53 -5.02
C ASN A 163 12.06 0.67 -4.00
N SER A 164 12.58 -0.50 -4.43
CA SER A 164 13.22 -1.47 -3.55
C SER A 164 14.51 -0.97 -2.87
N SER A 165 15.12 0.10 -3.37
CA SER A 165 16.36 0.66 -2.81
C SER A 165 16.15 1.99 -2.07
N ALA A 166 15.06 2.72 -2.35
CA ALA A 166 14.83 4.06 -1.80
C ALA A 166 13.54 4.17 -0.97
N GLY A 167 12.74 3.11 -0.89
CA GLY A 167 11.47 3.08 -0.19
C GLY A 167 10.33 3.72 -0.97
N ILE A 168 9.33 4.18 -0.23
CA ILE A 168 8.06 4.67 -0.77
C ILE A 168 8.19 6.00 -1.53
N VAL A 169 7.28 6.22 -2.49
CA VAL A 169 7.04 7.53 -3.10
C VAL A 169 5.92 8.24 -2.35
N SER A 170 6.29 8.89 -1.25
CA SER A 170 5.37 9.51 -0.28
C SER A 170 4.29 10.41 -0.89
N GLN A 171 4.64 11.21 -1.90
CA GLN A 171 3.71 12.12 -2.57
C GLN A 171 2.55 11.37 -3.24
N ASN A 172 2.79 10.19 -3.81
CA ASN A 172 1.75 9.43 -4.49
C ASN A 172 0.76 8.78 -3.51
N TYR A 173 1.23 8.41 -2.31
CA TYR A 173 0.36 8.00 -1.22
C TYR A 173 -0.58 9.14 -0.77
N ASP A 174 -0.08 10.38 -0.70
CA ASP A 174 -0.91 11.52 -0.35
C ASP A 174 -1.94 11.83 -1.44
N LEU A 175 -1.52 11.79 -2.72
CA LEU A 175 -2.41 11.99 -3.86
C LEU A 175 -3.53 10.93 -3.92
N LEU A 176 -3.23 9.66 -3.61
CA LEU A 176 -4.24 8.60 -3.50
C LEU A 176 -5.29 8.89 -2.42
N MET A 177 -4.97 9.69 -1.40
CA MET A 177 -5.93 10.10 -0.38
C MET A 177 -6.72 11.34 -0.77
N GLU A 178 -6.09 12.26 -1.52
CA GLU A 178 -6.70 13.51 -1.98
C GLU A 178 -7.72 13.30 -3.10
N TYR A 179 -7.45 12.39 -4.05
CA TYR A 179 -8.33 12.12 -5.20
C TYR A 179 -9.17 10.86 -4.95
N ASP A 180 -10.42 10.84 -5.42
CA ASP A 180 -11.29 9.64 -5.36
C ASP A 180 -11.01 8.66 -6.51
N ASN A 181 -9.75 8.29 -6.64
CA ASN A 181 -9.29 7.31 -7.62
C ASN A 181 -9.03 5.95 -6.93
N CYS A 182 -8.97 4.89 -7.73
CA CYS A 182 -8.65 3.55 -7.27
C CYS A 182 -7.53 2.90 -8.08
N ILE A 183 -6.81 1.98 -7.44
CA ILE A 183 -5.78 1.13 -8.04
C ILE A 183 -6.49 -0.07 -8.69
N VAL A 184 -6.22 -0.26 -9.97
CA VAL A 184 -6.80 -1.32 -10.80
C VAL A 184 -5.76 -2.33 -11.28
N GLY A 185 -4.48 -2.08 -11.02
CA GLY A 185 -3.36 -2.93 -11.44
C GLY A 185 -2.04 -2.49 -10.84
N GLU A 186 -1.05 -3.36 -10.92
CA GLU A 186 0.34 -3.05 -10.57
C GLU A 186 1.31 -3.60 -11.62
N GLN A 187 2.47 -2.97 -11.75
CA GLN A 187 3.55 -3.43 -12.60
C GLN A 187 4.89 -3.18 -11.90
N ILE A 188 5.68 -4.23 -11.74
CA ILE A 188 7.05 -4.11 -11.20
C ILE A 188 8.02 -4.01 -12.38
N ILE A 189 8.80 -2.93 -12.41
CA ILE A 189 9.82 -2.70 -13.43
C ILE A 189 11.20 -2.74 -12.80
N LYS A 190 12.06 -3.56 -13.37
CA LYS A 190 13.48 -3.59 -13.02
C LYS A 190 14.14 -2.30 -13.50
N ILE A 191 14.90 -1.67 -12.61
CA ILE A 191 15.60 -0.41 -12.87
C ILE A 191 17.04 -0.71 -13.22
N ASP A 192 17.33 -0.67 -14.51
CA ASP A 192 18.67 -0.85 -15.08
C ASP A 192 19.19 0.49 -15.61
N HIS A 193 19.96 1.19 -14.78
CA HIS A 193 20.53 2.47 -15.13
C HIS A 193 21.72 2.28 -16.07
N CYS A 194 21.72 3.04 -17.16
CA CYS A 194 22.78 3.07 -18.16
C CYS A 194 23.42 4.46 -18.19
N LEU A 195 24.74 4.50 -18.41
CA LEU A 195 25.45 5.74 -18.73
C LEU A 195 25.35 6.00 -20.23
N LEU A 196 24.71 7.10 -20.60
CA LEU A 196 24.41 7.48 -21.96
C LEU A 196 25.17 8.75 -22.36
N GLY A 197 25.80 8.74 -23.52
CA GLY A 197 26.49 9.90 -24.08
C GLY A 197 26.09 10.17 -25.53
N THR A 198 26.65 11.21 -26.13
CA THR A 198 26.50 11.45 -27.57
C THR A 198 27.18 10.33 -28.37
N LYS A 199 26.80 10.13 -29.64
CA LYS A 199 27.30 9.02 -30.49
C LYS A 199 28.84 8.93 -30.56
N ASP A 200 29.49 10.09 -30.53
CA ASP A 200 30.94 10.20 -30.62
C ASP A 200 31.64 10.17 -29.26
N ALA A 201 30.90 10.21 -28.15
CA ALA A 201 31.49 10.26 -26.82
C ALA A 201 32.19 8.94 -26.46
N GLN A 202 33.29 9.05 -25.75
CA GLN A 202 33.97 7.97 -25.06
C GLN A 202 33.95 8.23 -23.55
N LEU A 203 34.16 7.17 -22.76
CA LEU A 203 34.16 7.27 -21.30
C LEU A 203 35.21 8.27 -20.78
N SER A 204 36.34 8.40 -21.49
CA SER A 204 37.41 9.36 -21.19
C SER A 204 37.04 10.82 -21.41
N ASP A 205 36.02 11.10 -22.23
CA ASP A 205 35.61 12.47 -22.54
C ASP A 205 34.71 13.06 -21.44
N ILE A 206 34.07 12.20 -20.64
CA ILE A 206 33.03 12.60 -19.70
C ILE A 206 33.63 13.39 -18.54
N THR A 207 33.01 14.53 -18.26
CA THR A 207 33.32 15.37 -17.08
C THR A 207 32.07 15.73 -16.29
N GLN A 208 30.88 15.59 -16.88
CA GLN A 208 29.60 15.93 -16.23
C GLN A 208 28.59 14.80 -16.42
N VAL A 209 27.90 14.43 -15.35
CA VAL A 209 26.88 13.39 -15.33
C VAL A 209 25.56 13.94 -14.80
N TYR A 210 24.50 13.80 -15.59
CA TYR A 210 23.17 14.28 -15.26
C TYR A 210 22.22 13.13 -14.89
N SER A 211 21.43 13.27 -13.83
CA SER A 211 20.33 12.35 -13.53
C SER A 211 19.40 12.90 -12.44
N HIS A 212 18.32 12.17 -12.14
CA HIS A 212 17.52 12.43 -10.95
C HIS A 212 18.37 12.24 -9.68
N PRO A 213 18.18 13.02 -8.59
CA PRO A 213 18.93 12.85 -7.34
C PRO A 213 18.98 11.40 -6.83
N GLN A 214 17.86 10.68 -6.92
CA GLN A 214 17.79 9.27 -6.54
C GLN A 214 18.57 8.36 -7.49
N GLY A 215 18.60 8.67 -8.79
CA GLY A 215 19.39 7.93 -9.77
C GLY A 215 20.90 8.10 -9.54
N LEU A 216 21.33 9.33 -9.21
CA LEU A 216 22.72 9.60 -8.80
C LEU A 216 23.10 8.84 -7.54
N MET A 217 22.24 8.89 -6.51
CA MET A 217 22.46 8.18 -5.24
C MET A 217 22.53 6.66 -5.43
N GLN A 218 21.71 6.09 -6.32
CA GLN A 218 21.72 4.66 -6.65
C GLN A 218 22.94 4.21 -7.45
N CYS A 219 23.72 5.14 -8.01
CA CYS A 219 24.94 4.86 -8.78
C CYS A 219 26.17 5.45 -8.10
N ALA A 220 26.11 5.68 -6.78
CA ALA A 220 27.14 6.37 -6.03
C ALA A 220 28.47 5.61 -6.11
N GLY A 221 28.47 4.28 -6.02
CA GLY A 221 29.68 3.46 -6.14
C GLY A 221 30.36 3.62 -7.50
N PHE A 222 29.58 3.67 -8.58
CA PHE A 222 30.11 3.93 -9.93
C PHE A 222 30.66 5.35 -10.10
N LEU A 223 29.96 6.35 -9.55
CA LEU A 223 30.38 7.75 -9.59
C LEU A 223 31.63 8.00 -8.72
N GLU A 224 31.76 7.30 -7.59
CA GLU A 224 32.95 7.36 -6.74
C GLU A 224 34.20 6.78 -7.42
N ALA A 225 34.04 5.79 -8.31
CA ALA A 225 35.15 5.31 -9.15
C ALA A 225 35.60 6.36 -10.19
N HIS A 226 34.79 7.39 -10.44
CA HIS A 226 35.02 8.47 -11.40
C HIS A 226 34.95 9.85 -10.73
N ARG A 227 35.68 10.05 -9.62
CA ARG A 227 35.63 11.29 -8.79
C ARG A 227 35.89 12.60 -9.55
N GLY A 228 36.46 12.55 -10.75
CA GLY A 228 36.64 13.72 -11.60
C GLY A 228 35.36 14.21 -12.29
N TRP A 229 34.26 13.47 -12.20
CA TRP A 229 32.98 13.82 -12.80
C TRP A 229 32.10 14.66 -11.87
N GLU A 230 31.57 15.74 -12.40
CA GLU A 230 30.57 16.57 -11.73
C GLU A 230 29.18 15.92 -11.88
N SER A 231 28.54 15.59 -10.76
CA SER A 231 27.17 15.04 -10.74
C SER A 231 26.14 16.15 -10.60
N ILE A 232 25.24 16.28 -11.57
CA ILE A 232 24.27 17.37 -11.68
C ILE A 232 22.85 16.81 -11.66
N SER A 233 22.00 17.35 -10.79
CA SER A 233 20.63 16.88 -10.63
C SER A 233 19.67 17.44 -11.69
N THR A 234 18.77 16.58 -12.17
CA THR A 234 17.64 16.91 -13.04
C THR A 234 16.32 16.45 -12.42
N LYS A 235 15.19 16.93 -12.96
CA LYS A 235 13.84 16.56 -12.45
C LYS A 235 13.51 15.07 -12.61
N ASN A 236 14.00 14.41 -13.66
CA ASN A 236 13.90 12.96 -13.83
C ASN A 236 15.05 12.44 -14.72
N THR A 237 15.19 11.11 -14.81
CA THR A 237 16.26 10.44 -15.55
C THR A 237 16.14 10.61 -17.07
N ALA A 238 14.93 10.56 -17.63
CA ALA A 238 14.71 10.73 -19.07
C ALA A 238 14.97 12.17 -19.54
N MET A 239 14.70 13.17 -18.71
CA MET A 239 15.07 14.57 -18.95
C MET A 239 16.59 14.77 -18.98
N ALA A 240 17.34 14.00 -18.19
CA ALA A 240 18.80 14.02 -18.30
C ALA A 240 19.24 13.53 -19.68
N ALA A 241 18.69 12.41 -20.17
CA ALA A 241 19.00 11.90 -21.50
C ALA A 241 18.59 12.89 -22.62
N LYS A 242 17.39 13.47 -22.54
CA LYS A 242 16.94 14.51 -23.46
C LYS A 242 17.92 15.70 -23.50
N LYS A 243 18.41 16.13 -22.34
CA LYS A 243 19.41 17.20 -22.24
C LYS A 243 20.72 16.85 -22.96
N ILE A 244 21.23 15.61 -22.85
CA ILE A 244 22.45 15.21 -23.56
C ILE A 244 22.27 15.30 -25.08
N LYS A 245 21.08 14.94 -25.59
CA LYS A 245 20.74 15.07 -27.00
C LYS A 245 20.70 16.54 -27.44
N GLU A 246 20.08 17.40 -26.64
CA GLU A 246 19.91 18.84 -26.95
C GLU A 246 21.21 19.63 -26.85
N ASP A 247 22.01 19.41 -25.80
CA ASP A 247 23.29 20.07 -25.61
C ASP A 247 24.34 19.59 -26.63
N ALA A 248 24.25 18.32 -27.06
CA ALA A 248 25.13 17.66 -28.03
C ALA A 248 26.63 17.75 -27.72
N LYS A 249 27.00 17.82 -26.43
CA LYS A 249 28.40 17.90 -25.97
C LYS A 249 28.96 16.51 -25.66
N LYS A 250 30.22 16.26 -26.04
CA LYS A 250 30.90 14.97 -25.80
C LYS A 250 31.29 14.75 -24.35
N ASN A 251 31.43 15.82 -23.57
CA ASN A 251 31.85 15.75 -22.18
C ASN A 251 30.70 15.56 -21.18
N GLN A 252 29.47 15.42 -21.66
CA GLN A 252 28.28 15.23 -20.84
C GLN A 252 27.73 13.82 -21.05
N ALA A 253 27.30 13.21 -19.95
CA ALA A 253 26.58 11.95 -19.95
C ALA A 253 25.33 12.03 -19.07
N ALA A 254 24.37 11.14 -19.32
CA ALA A 254 23.18 10.97 -18.49
C ALA A 254 23.14 9.56 -17.90
N ILE A 255 22.69 9.45 -16.66
CA ILE A 255 22.28 8.15 -16.09
C ILE A 255 20.77 8.04 -16.28
N ALA A 256 20.36 7.12 -17.17
CA ALA A 256 18.96 6.94 -17.54
C ALA A 256 18.64 5.50 -17.96
N SER A 257 17.37 5.22 -18.29
CA SER A 257 16.94 3.91 -18.76
C SER A 257 17.54 3.59 -20.14
N ARG A 258 17.72 2.32 -20.47
CA ARG A 258 18.13 1.89 -21.81
C ARG A 258 17.23 2.44 -22.92
N LEU A 259 15.90 2.48 -22.69
CA LEU A 259 14.91 2.97 -23.63
C LEU A 259 15.20 4.42 -24.08
N THR A 260 15.70 5.28 -23.19
CA THR A 260 16.06 6.65 -23.55
C THR A 260 17.22 6.73 -24.54
N ALA A 261 18.11 5.71 -24.58
CA ALA A 261 19.18 5.66 -25.57
C ALA A 261 18.61 5.53 -26.99
N ASP A 262 17.62 4.66 -27.16
CA ASP A 262 16.98 4.40 -28.45
C ASP A 262 16.13 5.60 -28.90
N ILE A 263 15.30 6.15 -28.00
CA ILE A 263 14.43 7.32 -28.28
C ILE A 263 15.25 8.55 -28.66
N TYR A 264 16.33 8.82 -27.93
CA TYR A 264 17.13 10.03 -28.12
C TYR A 264 18.33 9.81 -29.06
N GLY A 265 18.57 8.59 -29.53
CA GLY A 265 19.69 8.25 -30.42
C GLY A 265 21.05 8.41 -29.73
N LEU A 266 21.11 8.19 -28.42
CA LEU A 266 22.31 8.29 -27.60
C LEU A 266 23.10 6.98 -27.64
N LYS A 267 24.41 7.09 -27.42
CA LYS A 267 25.30 5.94 -27.29
C LYS A 267 25.30 5.46 -25.85
N LEU A 268 25.13 4.16 -25.70
CA LEU A 268 25.34 3.48 -24.44
C LEU A 268 26.84 3.35 -24.17
N LEU A 269 27.33 4.07 -23.16
CA LEU A 269 28.74 4.07 -22.74
C LEU A 269 29.02 2.95 -21.74
N LYS A 270 28.06 2.69 -20.84
CA LYS A 270 28.15 1.64 -19.84
C LYS A 270 26.74 1.19 -19.42
N GLU A 271 26.54 -0.12 -19.35
CA GLU A 271 25.32 -0.74 -18.81
C GLU A 271 25.44 -1.00 -17.32
N SER A 272 24.28 -1.03 -16.65
CA SER A 272 24.13 -1.45 -15.25
C SER A 272 25.06 -0.73 -14.29
N VAL A 273 24.97 0.60 -14.26
CA VAL A 273 25.82 1.47 -13.41
C VAL A 273 25.26 1.67 -11.99
N GLN A 274 24.09 1.11 -11.70
CA GLN A 274 23.51 1.11 -10.36
C GLN A 274 24.25 0.17 -9.40
N ASP A 275 24.28 0.54 -8.12
CA ASP A 275 24.97 -0.21 -7.07
C ASP A 275 24.22 -1.52 -6.72
N ASN A 276 22.89 -1.50 -6.75
CA ASN A 276 22.06 -2.68 -6.51
C ASN A 276 21.50 -3.28 -7.82
N PRO A 277 21.93 -4.48 -8.24
CA PRO A 277 21.44 -5.12 -9.47
C PRO A 277 19.98 -5.58 -9.39
N ASN A 278 19.42 -5.70 -8.19
CA ASN A 278 18.03 -6.09 -7.93
C ASN A 278 17.12 -4.87 -7.69
N ASN A 279 17.51 -3.68 -8.15
CA ASN A 279 16.70 -2.48 -8.03
C ASN A 279 15.44 -2.60 -8.89
N SER A 280 14.28 -2.36 -8.29
CA SER A 280 12.99 -2.42 -8.96
C SER A 280 12.06 -1.35 -8.39
N THR A 281 11.22 -0.79 -9.24
CA THR A 281 10.15 0.11 -8.84
C THR A 281 8.81 -0.54 -9.10
N ARG A 282 7.96 -0.54 -8.09
CA ARG A 282 6.55 -0.94 -8.18
C ARG A 282 5.74 0.27 -8.63
N PHE A 283 5.10 0.13 -9.77
CA PHE A 283 4.14 1.08 -10.31
C PHE A 283 2.73 0.57 -10.08
N ILE A 284 1.81 1.50 -9.86
CA ILE A 284 0.37 1.24 -9.78
C ILE A 284 -0.34 1.87 -10.97
N ILE A 285 -1.39 1.21 -11.40
CA ILE A 285 -2.32 1.68 -12.43
C ILE A 285 -3.55 2.20 -11.73
N VAL A 286 -3.88 3.47 -11.95
CA VAL A 286 -4.93 4.19 -11.23
C VAL A 286 -6.03 4.60 -12.20
N SER A 287 -7.29 4.52 -11.77
CA SER A 287 -8.47 4.99 -12.54
C SER A 287 -9.46 5.74 -11.64
N SER A 288 -10.25 6.64 -12.21
CA SER A 288 -11.40 7.28 -11.53
C SER A 288 -12.61 6.35 -11.40
N LYS A 289 -12.66 5.26 -12.18
CA LYS A 289 -13.73 4.27 -12.11
C LYS A 289 -13.39 3.20 -11.07
N LYS A 290 -14.20 3.11 -10.02
CA LYS A 290 -14.05 2.09 -8.96
C LYS A 290 -14.41 0.71 -9.49
N MET A 291 -13.41 -0.02 -9.95
CA MET A 291 -13.55 -1.35 -10.52
C MET A 291 -12.39 -2.25 -10.15
N TYR A 292 -12.59 -3.56 -10.26
CA TYR A 292 -11.56 -4.58 -10.06
C TYR A 292 -11.84 -5.80 -10.94
N VAL A 293 -10.78 -6.50 -11.34
CA VAL A 293 -10.93 -7.77 -12.05
C VAL A 293 -11.37 -8.84 -11.07
N ARG A 294 -12.29 -9.73 -11.48
CA ARG A 294 -12.84 -10.77 -10.58
C ARG A 294 -11.78 -11.67 -9.93
N ASP A 295 -10.67 -11.95 -10.62
CA ASP A 295 -9.60 -12.78 -10.11
C ASP A 295 -8.50 -12.01 -9.36
N ALA A 296 -8.70 -10.71 -9.13
CA ALA A 296 -7.80 -9.85 -8.36
C ALA A 296 -7.50 -10.45 -6.98
N ARG A 297 -6.23 -10.35 -6.56
CA ARG A 297 -5.73 -11.06 -5.36
C ARG A 297 -5.07 -10.15 -4.34
N LYS A 298 -4.95 -8.86 -4.63
CA LYS A 298 -4.38 -7.87 -3.73
C LYS A 298 -5.39 -6.78 -3.46
N ILE A 299 -5.46 -6.36 -2.21
CA ILE A 299 -6.26 -5.21 -1.80
C ILE A 299 -5.35 -4.22 -1.11
N SER A 300 -5.47 -2.97 -1.52
CA SER A 300 -4.83 -1.83 -0.83
C SER A 300 -5.88 -1.05 -0.08
N ILE A 301 -5.61 -0.73 1.18
CA ILE A 301 -6.45 0.14 2.00
C ILE A 301 -5.61 1.21 2.69
N CYS A 302 -6.28 2.30 3.07
CA CYS A 302 -5.76 3.29 4.00
C CYS A 302 -6.75 3.47 5.15
N PHE A 303 -6.27 3.47 6.38
CA PHE A 303 -7.09 3.83 7.54
C PHE A 303 -6.40 4.79 8.51
N GLU A 304 -7.21 5.57 9.21
CA GLU A 304 -6.79 6.50 10.27
C GLU A 304 -7.24 5.95 11.62
N ILE A 305 -6.36 5.94 12.61
CA ILE A 305 -6.66 5.45 13.97
C ILE A 305 -6.44 6.53 15.02
N PRO A 306 -7.11 6.46 16.18
CA PRO A 306 -6.78 7.31 17.32
C PRO A 306 -5.33 7.08 17.78
N HIS A 307 -4.63 8.14 18.17
CA HIS A 307 -3.27 8.06 18.70
C HIS A 307 -3.26 7.62 20.18
N GLU A 308 -3.62 6.36 20.42
CA GLU A 308 -3.75 5.75 21.74
C GLU A 308 -3.03 4.39 21.76
N SER A 309 -2.68 3.93 22.97
CA SER A 309 -2.04 2.62 23.13
C SER A 309 -2.94 1.50 22.62
N GLY A 310 -2.38 0.57 21.84
CA GLY A 310 -3.11 -0.59 21.30
C GLY A 310 -3.94 -0.32 20.03
N SER A 311 -4.13 0.94 19.60
CA SER A 311 -4.97 1.27 18.43
C SER A 311 -4.57 0.51 17.16
N LEU A 312 -3.27 0.49 16.82
CA LEU A 312 -2.80 -0.22 15.63
C LEU A 312 -2.96 -1.73 15.80
N TYR A 313 -2.61 -2.27 16.97
CA TYR A 313 -2.77 -3.69 17.27
C TYR A 313 -4.22 -4.15 17.11
N HIS A 314 -5.19 -3.39 17.61
CA HIS A 314 -6.61 -3.66 17.45
C HIS A 314 -7.05 -3.64 16.00
N ALA A 315 -6.61 -2.65 15.22
CA ALA A 315 -6.87 -2.60 13.78
C ALA A 315 -6.28 -3.83 13.05
N LEU A 316 -5.02 -4.18 13.34
CA LEU A 316 -4.34 -5.32 12.71
C LEU A 316 -4.95 -6.68 13.08
N SER A 317 -5.61 -6.78 14.24
CA SER A 317 -6.33 -7.99 14.64
C SER A 317 -7.39 -8.39 13.60
N HIS A 318 -7.99 -7.45 12.84
CA HIS A 318 -8.97 -7.80 11.82
C HIS A 318 -8.41 -8.69 10.73
N PHE A 319 -7.10 -8.61 10.42
CA PHE A 319 -6.45 -9.49 9.45
C PHE A 319 -6.19 -10.89 10.05
N ILE A 320 -5.61 -10.95 11.24
CA ILE A 320 -5.25 -12.20 11.93
C ILE A 320 -6.46 -13.13 12.04
N TYR A 321 -7.58 -12.62 12.54
CA TYR A 321 -8.76 -13.46 12.81
C TYR A 321 -9.59 -13.78 11.56
N ASN A 322 -9.31 -13.12 10.43
CA ASN A 322 -9.88 -13.50 9.13
C ASN A 322 -8.86 -14.29 8.28
N ASN A 323 -7.71 -14.65 8.85
CA ASN A 323 -6.62 -15.36 8.17
C ASN A 323 -6.17 -14.65 6.87
N LEU A 324 -6.07 -13.32 6.92
CA LEU A 324 -5.63 -12.50 5.79
C LEU A 324 -4.13 -12.19 5.94
N ASN A 325 -3.36 -12.45 4.89
CA ASN A 325 -1.93 -12.17 4.87
C ASN A 325 -1.68 -10.72 4.42
N MET A 326 -0.93 -9.95 5.21
CA MET A 326 -0.49 -8.61 4.83
C MET A 326 0.88 -8.68 4.15
N ASP A 327 1.02 -7.99 3.03
CA ASP A 327 2.26 -7.94 2.25
C ASP A 327 3.02 -6.62 2.49
N HIS A 328 2.32 -5.57 2.90
CA HIS A 328 2.91 -4.25 3.13
C HIS A 328 2.15 -3.50 4.23
N ILE A 329 2.90 -2.75 5.04
CA ILE A 329 2.36 -1.78 6.00
C ILE A 329 3.26 -0.55 6.05
N GLU A 330 2.66 0.63 5.87
CA GLU A 330 3.37 1.90 5.90
C GLU A 330 2.58 2.94 6.70
N SER A 331 3.28 3.71 7.52
CA SER A 331 2.67 4.77 8.33
C SER A 331 3.01 6.14 7.78
N ARG A 332 2.02 7.03 7.72
CA ARG A 332 2.18 8.39 7.20
C ARG A 332 1.56 9.39 8.17
N PRO A 333 2.28 10.46 8.57
CA PRO A 333 1.69 11.50 9.41
C PRO A 333 0.58 12.22 8.65
N ILE A 334 -0.51 12.54 9.35
CA ILE A 334 -1.62 13.30 8.79
C ILE A 334 -1.26 14.79 8.82
N GLN A 335 -1.31 15.45 7.65
CA GLN A 335 -1.12 16.90 7.58
C GLN A 335 -2.17 17.59 8.46
N ASP A 336 -1.74 18.62 9.20
CA ASP A 336 -2.56 19.42 10.13
C ASP A 336 -3.03 18.71 11.42
N ARG A 337 -2.65 17.45 11.66
CA ARG A 337 -2.91 16.74 12.92
C ARG A 337 -1.62 16.18 13.53
N ASN A 338 -1.09 16.88 14.52
CA ASN A 338 0.16 16.50 15.14
C ASN A 338 0.08 15.10 15.76
N TRP A 339 1.05 14.26 15.41
CA TRP A 339 1.22 12.89 15.92
C TRP A 339 0.07 11.92 15.60
N GLU A 340 -0.86 12.30 14.72
CA GLU A 340 -1.82 11.36 14.15
C GLU A 340 -1.28 10.77 12.84
N TYR A 341 -1.55 9.47 12.64
CA TYR A 341 -1.02 8.71 11.52
C TYR A 341 -2.15 8.03 10.76
N ARG A 342 -1.98 7.94 9.45
CA ARG A 342 -2.70 6.99 8.60
C ARG A 342 -1.80 5.83 8.25
N PHE A 343 -2.40 4.67 8.08
CA PHE A 343 -1.72 3.44 7.74
C PHE A 343 -2.20 2.94 6.39
N PHE A 344 -1.25 2.68 5.51
CA PHE A 344 -1.46 2.04 4.22
C PHE A 344 -1.12 0.56 4.37
N ILE A 345 -2.04 -0.31 3.96
CA ILE A 345 -1.86 -1.76 4.04
C ILE A 345 -2.20 -2.37 2.70
N ASP A 346 -1.30 -3.24 2.22
CA ASP A 346 -1.60 -4.20 1.16
C ASP A 346 -1.73 -5.58 1.78
N PHE A 347 -2.74 -6.32 1.34
CA PHE A 347 -2.97 -7.69 1.80
C PHE A 347 -3.58 -8.55 0.70
N VAL A 348 -3.38 -9.86 0.83
CA VAL A 348 -3.91 -10.85 -0.11
C VAL A 348 -5.40 -11.05 0.13
N GLY A 349 -6.20 -10.93 -0.92
CA GLY A 349 -7.64 -11.20 -0.90
C GLY A 349 -8.39 -10.56 -2.07
N ASN A 350 -9.69 -10.84 -2.13
CA ASN A 350 -10.62 -10.27 -3.09
C ASN A 350 -11.81 -9.62 -2.37
N LEU A 351 -12.35 -8.52 -2.92
CA LEU A 351 -13.50 -7.83 -2.33
C LEU A 351 -14.77 -8.69 -2.29
N GLU A 352 -14.87 -9.74 -3.10
CA GLU A 352 -15.96 -10.72 -3.05
C GLU A 352 -15.83 -11.68 -1.85
N ASP A 353 -14.63 -11.86 -1.29
CA ASP A 353 -14.35 -12.82 -0.22
C ASP A 353 -15.05 -12.47 1.10
N CYS A 354 -15.62 -13.49 1.73
CA CYS A 354 -16.28 -13.32 3.03
C CYS A 354 -15.32 -12.87 4.14
N ALA A 355 -14.08 -13.36 4.13
CA ALA A 355 -13.05 -12.98 5.10
C ALA A 355 -12.66 -11.50 4.98
N VAL A 356 -12.47 -11.03 3.74
CA VAL A 356 -12.16 -9.63 3.43
C VAL A 356 -13.30 -8.70 3.84
N LYS A 357 -14.53 -9.00 3.42
CA LYS A 357 -15.73 -8.22 3.81
C LYS A 357 -15.87 -8.10 5.33
N ASN A 358 -15.50 -9.13 6.08
CA ASN A 358 -15.53 -9.13 7.55
C ASN A 358 -14.49 -8.16 8.10
N ALA A 359 -13.25 -8.28 7.64
CA ALA A 359 -12.14 -7.45 8.10
C ALA A 359 -12.42 -5.97 7.81
N LEU A 360 -12.87 -5.64 6.60
CA LEU A 360 -13.17 -4.26 6.20
C LEU A 360 -14.32 -3.66 7.02
N ARG A 361 -15.36 -4.45 7.33
CA ARG A 361 -16.46 -3.99 8.20
C ARG A 361 -15.99 -3.70 9.62
N GLY A 362 -15.18 -4.59 10.19
CA GLY A 362 -14.59 -4.39 11.52
C GLY A 362 -13.72 -3.13 11.57
N LEU A 363 -12.85 -2.96 10.57
CA LEU A 363 -12.02 -1.77 10.42
C LEU A 363 -12.87 -0.50 10.29
N LYS A 364 -13.93 -0.51 9.47
CA LYS A 364 -14.79 0.66 9.26
C LYS A 364 -15.46 1.16 10.55
N GLU A 365 -15.80 0.25 11.47
CA GLU A 365 -16.46 0.60 12.74
C GLU A 365 -15.47 1.05 13.83
N GLU A 366 -14.23 0.55 13.78
CA GLU A 366 -13.22 0.79 14.80
C GLU A 366 -12.23 1.91 14.46
N THR A 367 -12.00 2.18 13.18
CA THR A 367 -11.12 3.25 12.70
C THR A 367 -11.85 4.59 12.58
N VAL A 368 -11.10 5.69 12.56
CA VAL A 368 -11.65 7.05 12.36
C VAL A 368 -12.10 7.22 10.91
N LYS A 369 -11.31 6.68 9.97
CA LYS A 369 -11.56 6.72 8.55
C LYS A 369 -10.98 5.46 7.91
N LEU A 370 -11.70 4.88 6.97
CA LEU A 370 -11.23 3.78 6.13
C LEU A 370 -11.50 4.16 4.67
N LYS A 371 -10.48 4.01 3.82
CA LYS A 371 -10.58 4.14 2.37
C LYS A 371 -10.02 2.88 1.74
N ILE A 372 -10.81 2.24 0.86
CA ILE A 372 -10.31 1.18 0.00
C ILE A 372 -9.65 1.87 -1.19
N LEU A 373 -8.36 1.60 -1.39
CA LEU A 373 -7.57 2.18 -2.48
C LEU A 373 -7.69 1.36 -3.75
N GLY A 374 -7.96 0.07 -3.67
CA GLY A 374 -8.18 -0.78 -4.86
C GLY A 374 -8.19 -2.25 -4.54
N ASN A 375 -8.65 -3.05 -5.50
CA ASN A 375 -8.48 -4.51 -5.53
C ASN A 375 -7.97 -4.87 -6.93
N TYR A 376 -6.82 -5.51 -7.02
CA TYR A 376 -6.11 -5.74 -8.28
C TYR A 376 -5.22 -6.98 -8.26
#